data_AF-A0A453A445-F1
#
_entry.id   AF-A0A453A445-F1
#
_cell.length_a   1.000
_cell.length_b   1.000
_cell.length_c   1.000
_cell.angle_alpha   90.00
_cell.angle_beta   90.00
_cell.angle_gamma   90.00
#
_symmetry.space_group_name_H-M   'P 1'
#
loop_
_entity.id
_entity.type
_entity.pdbx_description
1 polymer ?
#
loop_
_entity_poly.entity_id
_entity_poly.type
_entity_poly.pdbx_seq_one_letter_code
_entity_poly.pdbx_strand_id
1 'polypeptide(L)'
;MVPKLADFGLSRLFAESHSHVTERMIGTDKYMPPEYRTDSTISSLYDVFSFGVVMMDIMEGYSLYQEIDDPTQFKEEVLAKCSSMIEPTSKNRREKLIHQVWTCINTAVHCMDSKKNRPTIARILDILNDTETGIPNAQV
;
A
#
# COMPACT_ATOMS: atom_id res chain seq x y z
N MET A 1 -16.28 -7.21 -7.94
CA MET A 1 -16.11 -8.08 -6.75
C MET A 1 -15.94 -7.20 -5.52
N VAL A 2 -16.39 -7.63 -4.34
CA VAL A 2 -16.17 -6.88 -3.08
C VAL A 2 -15.14 -7.66 -2.25
N PRO A 3 -13.92 -7.14 -2.02
CA PRO A 3 -12.89 -7.84 -1.24
C PRO A 3 -13.31 -7.96 0.23
N LYS A 4 -12.87 -9.04 0.89
CA LYS A 4 -13.11 -9.30 2.33
C LYS A 4 -11.80 -9.75 2.99
N LEU A 5 -11.52 -9.22 4.18
CA LEU A 5 -10.39 -9.65 5.00
C LEU A 5 -10.74 -10.93 5.77
N ALA A 6 -9.76 -11.81 5.94
CA ALA A 6 -9.87 -13.07 6.67
C ALA A 6 -8.56 -13.35 7.42
N ASP A 7 -8.54 -14.45 8.18
CA ASP A 7 -7.37 -14.93 8.95
C ASP A 7 -6.81 -13.94 9.99
N PHE A 8 -7.60 -13.74 11.06
CA PHE A 8 -7.23 -12.89 12.20
C PHE A 8 -6.47 -13.66 13.29
N GLY A 9 -5.88 -14.82 12.98
CA GLY A 9 -5.21 -15.69 13.98
C GLY A 9 -3.98 -15.05 14.64
N LEU A 10 -3.36 -14.08 13.95
CA LEU A 10 -2.22 -13.30 14.46
C LEU A 10 -2.62 -11.90 14.94
N SER A 11 -3.89 -11.51 14.81
CA SER A 11 -4.36 -10.20 15.26
C SER A 11 -4.23 -10.05 16.78
N ARG A 12 -4.09 -8.79 17.22
CA ARG A 12 -3.95 -8.44 18.64
C ARG A 12 -4.89 -7.29 18.95
N LEU A 13 -5.54 -7.36 20.10
CA LEU A 13 -6.35 -6.27 20.63
C LEU A 13 -5.47 -5.44 21.57
N PHE A 14 -5.23 -4.18 21.21
CA PHE A 14 -4.54 -3.21 22.05
C PHE A 14 -5.12 -1.81 21.79
N ALA A 15 -5.00 -0.90 22.75
CA ALA A 15 -5.49 0.46 22.59
C ALA A 15 -4.66 1.21 21.53
N GLU A 16 -5.31 2.05 20.71
CA GLU A 16 -4.67 2.73 19.56
C GLU A 16 -3.40 3.51 19.89
N SER A 17 -3.27 4.00 21.13
CA SER A 17 -2.11 4.74 21.62
C SER A 17 -0.95 3.88 22.15
N HIS A 18 -1.09 2.56 22.14
CA HIS A 18 -0.13 1.65 22.75
C HIS A 18 0.58 0.80 21.71
N SER A 19 1.91 0.74 21.84
CA SER A 19 2.71 -0.31 21.20
C SER A 19 2.82 -1.50 22.15
N HIS A 20 2.80 -2.72 21.62
CA HIS A 20 2.88 -3.94 22.42
C HIS A 20 4.15 -4.70 22.06
N VAL A 21 4.95 -5.10 23.06
CA VAL A 21 6.12 -5.95 22.82
C VAL A 21 5.67 -7.40 22.75
N THR A 22 6.00 -8.08 21.65
CA THR A 22 5.63 -9.49 21.45
C THR A 22 6.76 -10.42 21.92
N GLU A 23 6.41 -11.53 22.57
CA GLU A 23 7.40 -12.53 23.04
C GLU A 23 8.05 -13.30 21.90
N ARG A 24 7.37 -13.40 20.75
CA ARG A 24 7.85 -14.11 19.55
C ARG A 24 7.51 -13.29 18.31
N MET A 25 8.50 -13.12 17.45
CA MET A 25 8.32 -12.56 16.10
C MET A 25 7.62 -13.61 15.24
N ILE A 26 6.37 -13.35 14.86
CA ILE A 26 5.55 -14.23 14.01
C ILE A 26 4.87 -13.36 12.95
N GLY A 27 4.96 -13.76 11.68
CA GLY A 27 4.36 -13.05 10.57
C GLY A 27 4.86 -13.59 9.22
N THR A 28 4.36 -13.01 8.14
CA THR A 28 4.82 -13.36 6.79
C THR A 28 5.94 -12.39 6.38
N ASP A 29 7.14 -12.91 6.13
CA ASP A 29 8.39 -12.16 5.98
C ASP A 29 8.32 -10.93 5.07
N LYS A 30 7.62 -11.05 3.93
CA LYS A 30 7.49 -9.97 2.95
C LYS A 30 6.67 -8.77 3.44
N TYR A 31 5.65 -9.02 4.26
CA TYR A 31 4.72 -7.99 4.72
C TYR A 31 5.15 -7.37 6.05
N MET A 32 6.21 -7.90 6.69
CA MET A 32 6.69 -7.41 7.98
C MET A 32 7.52 -6.13 7.82
N PRO A 33 7.24 -5.07 8.60
CA PRO A 33 8.08 -3.89 8.65
C PRO A 33 9.52 -4.25 9.05
N PRO A 34 10.54 -3.58 8.49
CA PRO A 34 11.93 -3.87 8.81
C PRO A 34 12.23 -3.66 10.31
N GLU A 35 11.59 -2.69 10.95
CA GLU A 35 11.81 -2.42 12.38
C GLU A 35 11.26 -3.53 13.30
N TYR A 36 10.30 -4.34 12.84
CA TYR A 36 9.76 -5.43 13.66
C TYR A 36 10.82 -6.48 14.00
N ARG A 37 11.80 -6.65 13.09
CA ARG A 37 12.94 -7.55 13.27
C ARG A 37 13.88 -7.11 14.38
N THR A 38 13.83 -5.84 14.79
CA THR A 38 14.78 -5.25 15.73
C THR A 38 14.22 -5.18 17.15
N ASP A 39 12.97 -4.77 17.33
CA ASP A 39 12.41 -4.46 18.66
C ASP A 39 11.20 -5.32 19.07
N SER A 40 10.74 -6.24 18.20
CA SER A 40 9.55 -7.08 18.41
C SER A 40 8.29 -6.31 18.84
N THR A 41 8.22 -5.00 18.55
CA THR A 41 7.22 -4.08 19.06
C THR A 41 6.12 -3.83 18.03
N ILE A 42 4.95 -4.40 18.21
CA ILE A 42 3.82 -4.20 17.30
C ILE A 42 3.09 -2.88 17.56
N SER A 43 2.51 -2.32 16.49
CA SER A 43 1.63 -1.15 16.53
C SER A 43 0.72 -1.15 15.30
N SER A 44 -0.35 -0.34 15.30
CA SER A 44 -1.22 -0.17 14.13
C SER A 44 -0.48 0.31 12.87
N LEU A 45 0.67 0.98 13.03
CA LEU A 45 1.54 1.42 11.93
C LEU A 45 2.25 0.26 11.21
N TYR A 46 2.17 -0.95 11.74
CA TYR A 46 2.69 -2.14 11.07
C TYR A 46 1.71 -2.63 10.01
N ASP A 47 0.42 -2.61 10.33
CA ASP A 47 -0.64 -2.91 9.36
C ASP A 47 -0.59 -1.91 8.19
N VAL A 48 -0.24 -0.64 8.46
CA VAL A 48 -0.02 0.37 7.40
C VAL A 48 1.12 -0.04 6.46
N PHE A 49 2.27 -0.46 6.99
CA PHE A 49 3.38 -0.94 6.16
C PHE A 49 2.97 -2.15 5.32
N SER A 50 2.36 -3.16 5.96
CA SER A 50 1.89 -4.36 5.27
C SER A 50 0.86 -4.03 4.18
N PHE A 51 -0.03 -3.06 4.44
CA PHE A 51 -0.97 -2.54 3.46
C PHE A 51 -0.26 -1.91 2.26
N GLY A 52 0.79 -1.12 2.48
CA GLY A 52 1.62 -0.56 1.41
C GLY A 52 2.24 -1.65 0.52
N VAL A 53 2.75 -2.73 1.11
CA VAL A 53 3.27 -3.89 0.38
C VAL A 53 2.16 -4.58 -0.43
N VAL A 54 0.96 -4.76 0.14
CA VAL A 54 -0.19 -5.33 -0.57
C VAL A 54 -0.63 -4.45 -1.74
N MET A 55 -0.66 -3.12 -1.57
CA MET A 55 -0.96 -2.19 -2.67
C MET A 55 0.04 -2.35 -3.82
N MET A 56 1.34 -2.46 -3.52
CA MET A 56 2.37 -2.72 -4.53
C MET A 56 2.15 -4.07 -5.22
N ASP A 57 1.85 -5.13 -4.46
CA ASP A 57 1.59 -6.45 -5.00
C ASP A 57 0.42 -6.47 -5.99
N ILE A 58 -0.61 -5.66 -5.74
CA ILE A 58 -1.75 -5.49 -6.66
C ILE A 58 -1.31 -4.79 -7.97
N MET A 59 -0.39 -3.83 -7.90
CA MET A 59 0.07 -3.06 -9.07
C MET A 59 1.10 -3.81 -9.92
N GLU A 60 2.03 -4.53 -9.28
CA GLU A 60 3.16 -5.17 -9.97
C GLU A 60 2.97 -6.66 -10.25
N GLY A 61 2.19 -7.36 -9.41
CA GLY A 61 2.20 -8.82 -9.34
C GLY A 61 3.46 -9.36 -8.66
N TYR A 62 3.33 -9.77 -7.40
CA TYR A 62 4.23 -10.56 -6.53
C TYR A 62 5.76 -10.28 -6.43
N SER A 63 6.37 -9.47 -7.29
CA SER A 63 7.81 -9.20 -7.35
C SER A 63 7.95 -7.73 -7.77
N LEU A 64 8.36 -6.77 -6.92
CA LEU A 64 9.76 -6.28 -6.96
C LEU A 64 10.18 -5.43 -5.74
N TYR A 65 9.36 -5.24 -4.70
CA TYR A 65 9.67 -4.26 -3.64
C TYR A 65 10.95 -4.55 -2.83
N GLN A 66 11.40 -5.80 -2.75
CA GLN A 66 12.59 -6.16 -1.96
C GLN A 66 13.93 -5.99 -2.70
N GLU A 67 13.92 -5.66 -4.00
CA GLU A 67 15.11 -5.69 -4.86
C GLU A 67 15.57 -4.31 -5.37
N ILE A 68 14.92 -3.21 -4.97
CA ILE A 68 15.17 -1.89 -5.58
C ILE A 68 15.78 -0.90 -4.60
N ASP A 69 17.01 -0.48 -4.90
CA ASP A 69 17.82 0.48 -4.13
C ASP A 69 17.39 1.94 -4.31
N ASP A 70 16.65 2.29 -5.37
CA ASP A 70 16.13 3.65 -5.60
C ASP A 70 14.58 3.70 -5.68
N PRO A 71 13.92 4.30 -4.68
CA PRO A 71 12.47 4.51 -4.69
C PRO A 71 11.96 5.32 -5.89
N THR A 72 12.79 6.17 -6.51
CA THR A 72 12.37 6.98 -7.65
C THR A 72 12.27 6.13 -8.92
N GLN A 73 13.36 5.43 -9.26
CA GLN A 73 13.38 4.48 -10.37
C GLN A 73 12.24 3.46 -10.26
N PHE A 74 12.01 2.91 -9.06
CA PHE A 74 10.91 1.99 -8.82
C PHE A 74 9.54 2.56 -9.24
N LYS A 75 9.22 3.76 -8.77
CA LYS A 75 7.94 4.41 -9.07
C LYS A 75 7.74 4.61 -10.57
N GLU A 76 8.81 4.97 -11.28
CA GLU A 76 8.77 5.18 -12.73
C GLU A 76 8.54 3.87 -13.49
N GLU A 77 9.21 2.79 -13.10
CA GLU A 77 9.04 1.46 -13.69
C GLU A 77 7.62 0.92 -13.49
N VAL A 78 7.09 1.02 -12.26
CA VAL A 78 5.70 0.61 -11.95
C VAL A 78 4.71 1.46 -12.74
N LEU A 79 4.90 2.78 -12.77
CA LEU A 79 4.02 3.67 -13.52
C LEU A 79 4.02 3.34 -15.01
N ALA A 80 5.19 3.11 -15.61
CA ALA A 80 5.31 2.76 -17.02
C ALA A 80 4.60 1.44 -17.33
N LYS A 81 4.80 0.41 -16.50
CA LYS A 81 4.12 -0.89 -16.60
C LYS A 81 2.60 -0.73 -16.51
N CYS A 82 2.10 -0.12 -15.45
CA CYS A 82 0.66 0.10 -15.25
C CYS A 82 0.04 0.96 -16.36
N SER A 83 0.74 1.99 -16.81
CA SER A 83 0.26 2.87 -17.89
C SER A 83 0.17 2.16 -19.24
N SER A 84 1.00 1.14 -19.48
CA SER A 84 0.94 0.32 -20.70
C SER A 84 -0.24 -0.65 -20.72
N MET A 85 -0.77 -1.02 -19.55
CA MET A 85 -1.93 -1.91 -19.39
C MET A 85 -3.28 -1.17 -19.52
N ILE A 86 -3.26 0.16 -19.54
CA ILE A 86 -4.48 0.96 -19.73
C ILE A 86 -4.99 0.80 -21.16
N GLU A 87 -6.22 0.29 -21.29
CA GLU A 87 -6.88 0.14 -22.59
C GLU A 87 -6.99 1.47 -23.35
N PRO A 88 -7.02 1.43 -24.70
CA PRO A 88 -7.24 2.62 -25.52
C PRO A 88 -8.51 3.37 -25.09
N THR A 89 -8.36 4.64 -24.77
CA THR A 89 -9.44 5.52 -24.26
C THR A 89 -9.16 6.97 -24.64
N SER A 90 -10.09 7.88 -24.33
CA SER A 90 -9.88 9.31 -24.61
C SER A 90 -8.69 9.86 -23.83
N LYS A 91 -7.99 10.86 -24.40
CA LYS A 91 -6.80 11.49 -23.78
C LYS A 91 -7.08 11.91 -22.33
N ASN A 92 -8.18 12.62 -22.09
CA ASN A 92 -8.56 13.09 -20.77
C ASN A 92 -8.81 11.94 -19.78
N ARG A 93 -9.44 10.85 -20.22
CA ARG A 93 -9.69 9.67 -19.36
C ARG A 93 -8.40 8.93 -19.06
N ARG A 94 -7.50 8.83 -20.04
CA ARG A 94 -6.17 8.23 -19.88
C ARG A 94 -5.34 9.01 -18.86
N GLU A 95 -5.28 10.34 -18.97
CA GLU A 95 -4.55 11.20 -18.02
C GLU A 95 -5.06 11.02 -16.58
N LYS A 96 -6.39 10.92 -16.40
CA LYS A 96 -6.99 10.63 -15.10
C LYS A 96 -6.59 9.25 -14.57
N LEU A 97 -6.66 8.20 -15.39
CA LEU A 97 -6.25 6.85 -14.98
C LEU A 97 -4.77 6.79 -14.58
N ILE A 98 -3.89 7.44 -15.35
CA ILE A 98 -2.47 7.54 -15.03
C ILE A 98 -2.27 8.27 -13.69
N HIS A 99 -3.00 9.36 -13.46
CA HIS A 99 -2.96 10.06 -12.17
C HIS A 99 -3.42 9.16 -11.01
N GLN A 100 -4.49 8.36 -11.19
CA GLN A 100 -4.94 7.42 -10.16
C GLN A 100 -3.87 6.37 -9.82
N VAL A 101 -3.24 5.79 -10.84
CA VAL A 101 -2.12 4.84 -10.66
C VAL A 101 -0.96 5.50 -9.92
N TRP A 102 -0.57 6.72 -10.32
CA TRP A 102 0.48 7.47 -9.66
C TRP A 102 0.18 7.77 -8.18
N THR A 103 -1.07 8.11 -7.86
CA THR A 103 -1.50 8.31 -6.48
C THR A 103 -1.40 7.01 -5.67
N CYS A 104 -1.82 5.87 -6.22
CA CYS A 104 -1.69 4.56 -5.57
C CYS A 104 -0.22 4.20 -5.30
N ILE A 105 0.65 4.39 -6.28
CA ILE A 105 2.11 4.16 -6.16
C ILE A 105 2.70 5.02 -5.05
N ASN A 106 2.43 6.32 -5.04
CA ASN A 106 2.96 7.20 -3.99
C ASN A 106 2.40 6.85 -2.61
N THR A 107 1.11 6.56 -2.52
CA THR A 107 0.47 6.17 -1.26
C THR A 107 1.11 4.90 -0.70
N ALA A 108 1.33 3.89 -1.54
CA ALA A 108 1.99 2.65 -1.15
C ALA A 108 3.42 2.91 -0.64
N VAL A 109 4.22 3.71 -1.37
CA VAL A 109 5.58 4.07 -0.93
C VAL A 109 5.58 4.83 0.39
N HIS A 110 4.65 5.77 0.60
CA HIS A 110 4.51 6.47 1.88
C HIS A 110 4.11 5.55 3.03
N CYS A 111 3.27 4.53 2.76
CA CYS A 111 2.93 3.52 3.76
C CYS A 111 4.15 2.68 4.19
N MET A 112 5.12 2.50 3.30
CA MET A 112 6.34 1.71 3.55
C MET A 112 7.54 2.53 4.02
N ASP A 113 7.36 3.85 4.25
CA ASP A 113 8.38 4.73 4.83
C ASP A 113 8.71 4.31 6.29
N SER A 114 9.68 4.99 6.88
CA SER A 114 9.95 4.96 8.32
C SER A 114 8.68 5.15 9.14
N LYS A 115 8.59 4.43 10.27
CA LYS A 115 7.41 4.41 11.16
C LYS A 115 6.82 5.79 11.47
N LYS A 116 7.64 6.84 11.57
CA LYS A 116 7.22 8.22 11.89
C LYS A 116 6.54 8.94 10.72
N ASN A 117 6.84 8.56 9.49
CA ASN A 117 6.36 9.20 8.27
C ASN A 117 5.13 8.49 7.67
N ARG A 118 4.80 7.29 8.16
CA ARG A 118 3.66 6.52 7.65
C ARG A 118 2.35 7.27 7.90
N PRO A 119 1.47 7.37 6.89
CA PRO A 119 0.16 7.96 7.06
C PRO A 119 -0.75 7.09 7.93
N THR A 120 -1.81 7.68 8.50
CA THR A 120 -2.87 6.92 9.14
C THR A 120 -3.77 6.26 8.08
N ILE A 121 -4.47 5.20 8.45
CA ILE A 121 -5.49 4.57 7.57
C ILE A 121 -6.55 5.59 7.16
N ALA A 122 -6.99 6.48 8.05
CA ALA A 122 -7.93 7.55 7.71
C ALA A 122 -7.39 8.44 6.59
N ARG A 123 -6.12 8.85 6.67
CA ARG A 123 -5.49 9.68 5.63
C ARG A 123 -5.36 8.93 4.29
N ILE A 124 -5.06 7.63 4.34
CA ILE A 124 -5.01 6.78 3.15
C ILE A 124 -6.39 6.73 2.49
N LEU A 125 -7.46 6.52 3.28
CA LEU A 125 -8.82 6.48 2.76
C LEU A 125 -9.22 7.80 2.09
N ASP A 126 -8.89 8.94 2.68
CA ASP A 126 -9.14 10.25 2.07
C ASP A 126 -8.47 10.36 0.70
N ILE A 127 -7.18 10.00 0.60
CA ILE A 127 -6.41 10.05 -0.65
C ILE A 127 -7.04 9.15 -1.73
N LEU A 128 -7.42 7.92 -1.36
CA LEU A 128 -8.00 6.96 -2.30
C LEU A 128 -9.40 7.38 -2.76
N ASN A 129 -10.24 7.88 -1.85
CA ASN A 129 -11.58 8.38 -2.18
C ASN A 129 -11.51 9.59 -3.12
N ASP A 130 -10.65 10.56 -2.82
CA ASP A 130 -10.45 11.73 -3.69
C ASP A 130 -10.01 11.31 -5.09
N THR A 131 -9.21 10.26 -5.18
CA THR A 131 -8.71 9.68 -6.43
C THR A 131 -9.82 8.99 -7.24
N GLU A 132 -10.83 8.40 -6.59
CA GLU A 132 -11.94 7.69 -7.24
C GLU A 132 -12.95 8.64 -7.92
N THR A 133 -13.13 9.86 -7.39
CA THR A 133 -14.11 10.85 -7.90
C THR A 133 -13.86 11.33 -9.35
N GLY A 134 -12.71 11.01 -9.93
CA GLY A 134 -12.30 11.47 -11.27
C GLY A 134 -12.97 10.75 -12.45
N ILE A 135 -13.51 9.54 -12.26
CA ILE A 135 -14.05 8.71 -13.35
C ILE A 135 -15.47 8.27 -12.96
N PRO A 136 -16.52 8.74 -13.65
CA PRO A 136 -17.86 8.22 -13.39
C PRO A 136 -17.86 6.72 -13.60
N ASN A 137 -18.42 5.98 -12.63
CA ASN A 137 -18.58 4.53 -12.71
C ASN A 137 -19.09 4.18 -14.11
N ALA A 138 -18.35 3.31 -14.80
CA ALA A 138 -18.88 2.67 -15.99
C ALA A 138 -20.19 2.01 -15.55
N GLN A 139 -21.31 2.50 -16.08
CA GLN A 139 -22.58 1.83 -15.88
C GLN A 139 -22.43 0.45 -16.50
N VAL A 140 -22.46 -0.56 -15.63
CA VAL A 140 -22.62 -1.96 -16.02
C VAL A 140 -24.05 -2.15 -16.49
#